data_AF-A0A6H1ZPQ1-F1
#
_entry.id   AF-A0A6H1ZPQ1-F1
#
_cell.length_a   1.000
_cell.length_b   1.000
_cell.length_c   1.000
_cell.angle_alpha   90.00
_cell.angle_beta   90.00
_cell.angle_gamma   90.00
#
_symmetry.space_group_name_H-M   'P 1'
#
loop_
_entity.id
_entity.type
_entity.pdbx_description
1 polymer ?
#
loop_
_entity_poly.entity_id
_entity_poly.type
_entity_poly.pdbx_seq_one_letter_code
_entity_poly.pdbx_strand_id
1 'polypeptide(L)' 'MTEDSITIKDCRGKEFMIVSRYGGDVKIDFWDEWQLDTYIFVFKMKRNTKKNWKQIKLLFEQIKKLTDES' A
#
# COMPACT_ATOMS: atom_id res chain seq x y z
N MET A 1 -13.03 -1.35 -1.40
CA MET A 1 -11.60 -1.33 -1.77
C MET A 1 -11.52 -1.58 -3.27
N THR A 2 -10.92 -0.67 -4.04
CA THR A 2 -10.72 -0.85 -5.48
C THR A 2 -9.72 -1.98 -5.75
N GLU A 3 -9.91 -2.77 -6.81
CA GLU A 3 -9.07 -3.94 -7.18
C GLU A 3 -7.55 -3.64 -7.36
N ASP A 4 -7.15 -2.37 -7.29
CA ASP A 4 -5.77 -1.91 -7.48
C ASP A 4 -5.09 -1.45 -6.18
N SER A 5 -5.46 -2.03 -5.03
CA SER A 5 -4.79 -1.79 -3.75
C SER A 5 -4.12 -3.04 -3.19
N ILE A 6 -3.01 -2.86 -2.49
CA ILE A 6 -2.30 -3.91 -1.74
C ILE A 6 -2.47 -3.61 -0.25
N THR A 7 -2.95 -4.59 0.51
CA THR A 7 -2.96 -4.53 1.97
C THR A 7 -1.85 -5.40 2.54
N ILE A 8 -0.99 -4.81 3.35
CA ILE A 8 0.10 -5.43 4.09
C ILE A 8 -0.21 -5.33 5.57
N LYS A 9 -0.12 -6.44 6.29
CA LYS A 9 -0.35 -6.48 7.74
C LYS A 9 0.98 -6.29 8.46
N ASP A 10 0.97 -5.62 9.61
CA ASP A 10 2.14 -5.57 10.48
C ASP A 10 2.42 -6.96 11.10
N CYS A 11 3.63 -7.14 11.64
CA CYS A 11 4.05 -8.42 12.22
C CYS A 11 3.26 -8.82 13.47
N ARG A 12 2.53 -7.89 14.12
CA ARG A 12 1.69 -8.20 15.30
C ARG A 12 0.24 -8.45 14.91
N GLY A 13 -0.12 -8.21 13.65
CA GLY A 13 -1.46 -8.39 13.12
C GLY A 13 -2.48 -7.37 13.60
N LYS A 14 -2.05 -6.20 14.06
CA LYS A 14 -2.88 -5.13 14.61
C LYS A 14 -2.99 -3.90 13.72
N GLU A 15 -2.07 -3.74 12.77
CA GLU A 15 -2.01 -2.57 11.89
C GLU A 15 -1.96 -3.03 10.43
N PHE A 16 -2.55 -2.22 9.56
CA PHE A 16 -2.62 -2.47 8.13
C PHE A 16 -2.07 -1.28 7.36
N MET A 17 -1.13 -1.55 6.45
CA MET A 17 -0.69 -0.60 5.44
C MET A 17 -1.41 -0.92 4.12
N ILE A 18 -2.18 0.03 3.60
CA ILE A 18 -2.90 -0.07 2.34
C ILE A 18 -2.22 0.82 1.31
N VAL A 19 -1.64 0.22 0.28
CA VAL A 19 -0.99 0.92 -0.83
C VAL A 19 -1.92 0.93 -2.03
N SER A 20 -2.19 2.11 -2.58
CA SER A 20 -3.10 2.29 -3.71
C SER A 20 -2.63 3.40 -4.66
N ARG A 21 -3.31 3.55 -5.80
CA ARG A 21 -3.05 4.61 -6.76
C ARG A 21 -4.10 5.71 -6.65
N TYR A 22 -3.66 6.96 -6.42
CA TYR A 22 -4.55 8.10 -6.21
C TYR A 22 -4.12 9.30 -7.06
N GLY A 23 -4.96 9.79 -7.98
CA GLY A 23 -4.55 10.82 -8.96
C GLY A 23 -3.38 10.37 -9.85
N GLY A 24 -3.07 9.07 -9.80
CA GLY A 24 -1.90 8.43 -10.37
C GLY A 24 -0.58 8.68 -9.62
N ASP A 25 -0.62 9.20 -8.41
CA ASP A 25 0.44 9.09 -7.41
C ASP A 25 0.26 7.84 -6.55
N VAL A 26 1.24 7.54 -5.70
CA VAL A 26 1.18 6.41 -4.76
C VAL A 26 0.61 6.91 -3.44
N LYS A 27 -0.49 6.30 -3.00
CA LYS A 27 -1.11 6.57 -1.70
C LYS A 27 -0.84 5.41 -0.75
N ILE A 28 -0.44 5.73 0.46
CA ILE A 28 -0.25 4.76 1.55
C ILE A 28 -1.13 5.21 2.71
N ASP A 29 -2.09 4.37 3.07
CA ASP A 29 -2.94 4.54 4.24
C ASP A 29 -2.52 3.55 5.32
N PHE A 30 -2.40 4.01 6.56
CA PHE A 30 -2.15 3.15 7.72
C PHE A 30 -3.40 3.12 8.58
N TRP A 31 -3.94 1.93 8.85
CA TRP A 31 -5.14 1.69 9.65
C TRP A 31 -4.79 0.80 10.84
N ASP A 32 -5.42 1.02 11.98
CA ASP A 32 -5.40 0.07 13.10
C ASP A 32 -6.42 -1.07 12.87
N GLU A 33 -6.51 -2.00 13.81
CA GLU A 33 -7.43 -3.15 13.77
C GLU A 33 -8.92 -2.76 13.75
N TRP A 34 -9.22 -1.51 14.12
CA TRP A 34 -10.57 -0.93 14.16
C TRP A 34 -10.86 0.00 12.97
N GLN A 35 -9.89 0.21 12.08
CA GLN A 35 -9.97 1.16 10.95
C GLN A 35 -10.18 2.62 11.38
N LEU A 36 -9.72 3.00 12.56
CA LEU A 36 -9.99 4.31 13.18
C LEU A 36 -8.82 5.29 13.01
N ASP A 37 -7.59 4.84 13.26
CA ASP A 37 -6.41 5.70 13.16
C ASP A 37 -5.88 5.68 11.72
N THR A 38 -6.09 6.77 10.99
CA THR A 38 -5.65 6.90 9.60
C THR A 38 -4.50 7.88 9.45
N TYR A 39 -3.31 7.36 9.13
CA TYR A 39 -2.22 8.18 8.58
C TYR A 39 -2.17 8.00 7.07
N ILE A 40 -2.22 9.10 6.32
CA ILE A 40 -2.20 9.09 4.85
C ILE A 40 -0.94 9.77 4.35
N PHE A 41 -0.19 9.04 3.52
CA PHE A 41 0.94 9.57 2.78
C PHE A 41 0.67 9.47 1.29
N VAL A 42 0.97 10.54 0.55
CA VAL A 42 0.88 10.55 -0.90
C VAL A 42 2.25 10.89 -1.48
N PHE A 43 2.84 9.93 -2.17
CA PHE A 43 4.13 10.07 -2.83
C PHE A 43 3.91 10.41 -4.30
N LYS A 44 4.32 11.62 -4.67
CA LYS A 44 4.24 12.07 -6.06
C LYS A 44 5.12 11.21 -6.96
N MET A 45 4.52 10.64 -8.00
CA MET A 45 5.28 9.97 -9.05
C MET A 45 5.82 11.00 -10.05
N LYS A 46 7.14 11.05 -10.24
CA LYS A 46 7.77 11.92 -11.24
C LYS A 46 7.22 11.71 -12.66
N ARG A 47 6.85 10.46 -12.98
CA ARG A 47 6.14 10.09 -14.22
C ARG A 47 4.99 9.17 -13.88
N ASN A 48 3.78 9.69 -14.02
CA ASN A 48 2.54 8.99 -13.72
C ASN A 48 2.12 8.06 -14.87
N THR A 49 2.79 6.90 -14.98
CA THR A 49 2.49 5.91 -16.02
C THR A 49 1.99 4.61 -15.40
N LYS A 50 1.13 3.88 -16.13
CA LYS A 50 0.68 2.53 -15.73
C LYS A 50 1.86 1.57 -15.52
N LYS A 51 2.93 1.72 -16.30
CA LYS A 51 4.16 0.90 -16.19
C LYS A 51 4.86 1.12 -14.85
N ASN A 52 5.06 2.37 -14.45
CA ASN A 52 5.71 2.70 -13.18
C ASN A 52 4.85 2.24 -12.00
N TRP A 53 3.53 2.45 -12.08
CA TRP A 53 2.61 1.92 -11.08
C TRP A 53 2.72 0.40 -10.94
N LYS A 54 2.73 -0.35 -12.05
CA LYS A 54 2.87 -1.80 -12.03
C LYS A 54 4.18 -2.25 -11.34
N GLN A 55 5.28 -1.54 -11.57
CA GLN A 55 6.56 -1.82 -10.90
C GLN A 55 6.50 -1.56 -9.40
N ILE A 56 5.92 -0.42 -8.99
CA ILE A 56 5.76 -0.08 -7.57
C ILE A 56 4.83 -1.10 -6.88
N LYS A 57 3.73 -1.45 -7.52
CA LYS A 57 2.79 -2.48 -7.06
C LYS A 57 3.53 -3.81 -6.82
N LEU A 58 4.34 -4.25 -7.77
CA LEU A 58 5.14 -5.47 -7.64
C LEU A 58 6.10 -5.43 -6.43
N LEU A 59 6.74 -4.28 -6.18
CA LEU A 59 7.64 -4.13 -5.03
C LEU A 59 6.89 -4.27 -3.70
N PHE A 60 5.71 -3.66 -3.57
CA PHE A 60 4.88 -3.82 -2.38
C PHE A 60 4.29 -5.24 -2.25
N GLU A 61 3.97 -5.92 -3.35
CA GLU A 61 3.59 -7.34 -3.33
C GLU A 61 4.73 -8.23 -2.82
N GLN A 62 5.99 -7.91 -3.15
CA GLN A 62 7.15 -8.61 -2.60
C GLN A 62 7.30 -8.39 -1.09
N ILE A 63 7.15 -7.14 -0.63
CA ILE A 63 7.16 -6.82 0.80
C ILE A 63 6.07 -7.61 1.53
N LYS A 64 4.86 -7.67 0.97
CA LYS A 64 3.75 -8.44 1.53
C LYS A 64 4.10 -9.92 1.73
N LYS A 65 4.72 -10.54 0.72
CA LYS A 65 5.08 -11.96 0.81
C LYS A 65 6.08 -12.22 1.93
N LEU A 66 7.06 -11.33 2.09
CA LEU A 66 8.05 -11.43 3.18
C LEU A 66 7.39 -11.32 4.56
N THR A 67 6.35 -10.50 4.70
CA THR A 67 5.61 -10.37 5.97
C THR A 67 4.68 -11.55 6.25
N ASP A 68 4.10 -12.16 5.22
CA ASP A 68 3.17 -13.30 5.37
C ASP A 68 3.91 -14.62 5.67
N GLU A 69 5.21 -14.72 5.31
CA GLU A 69 6.07 -15.89 5.56
C GLU A 69 6.78 -15.87 6.94
N SER A 70 6.64 -14.76 7.69
CA SER A 70 7.25 -14.55 9.01
C SER A 70 6.34 -14.97 10.16
#